data_AF-A0A956E0Y5-F1
#
_entry.id   AF-A0A956E0Y5-F1
#
_cell.length_a   1.000
_cell.length_b   1.000
_cell.length_c   1.000
_cell.angle_alpha   90.00
_cell.angle_beta   90.00
_cell.angle_gamma   90.00
#
_symmetry.space_group_name_H-M   'P 1'
#
loop_
_entity.id
_entity.type
_entity.pdbx_description
1 polymer ?
#
loop_
_entity_poly.entity_id
_entity_poly.type
_entity_poly.pdbx_seq_one_letter_code
_entity_poly.pdbx_strand_id
1 'polypeptide(L)'
;MCNEYEDQFRAFHKANPRVYEAIVAKTRREVAANRTPGIRRIWEELRQEGFRMDDHFHAYYARMVMAREPDLRGVFRIRQTASPKRRPN
;
A
#
# COMPACT_ATOMS: atom_id res chain seq x y z
N MET A 1 0.10 21.31 10.89
CA MET A 1 0.51 20.20 11.77
C MET A 1 1.35 19.25 10.92
N CYS A 2 2.66 19.25 11.12
CA CYS A 2 3.57 18.43 10.35
C CYS A 2 3.43 16.99 10.85
N ASN A 3 2.97 16.09 9.98
CA ASN A 3 2.67 14.71 10.33
C ASN A 3 4.00 13.97 10.53
N GLU A 4 4.49 13.82 11.77
CA GLU A 4 5.76 13.15 12.13
C GLU A 4 5.91 11.76 11.47
N TYR A 5 4.80 11.12 11.16
CA TYR A 5 4.72 9.84 10.43
C TYR A 5 5.21 9.91 8.99
N GLU A 6 5.04 11.04 8.29
CA GLU A 6 5.53 11.18 6.92
C GLU A 6 7.06 11.24 6.90
N ASP A 7 7.66 11.93 7.86
CA ASP A 7 9.11 12.04 7.96
C ASP A 7 9.76 10.69 8.31
N GLN A 8 9.18 9.97 9.29
CA GLN A 8 9.59 8.60 9.62
C GLN A 8 9.43 7.66 8.42
N PHE A 9 8.33 7.77 7.68
CA PHE A 9 8.12 7.01 6.46
C PHE A 9 9.20 7.33 5.42
N ARG A 10 9.53 8.61 5.20
CA ARG A 10 10.56 9.03 4.23
C ARG A 10 11.93 8.48 4.62
N ALA A 11 12.29 8.56 5.90
CA ALA A 11 13.54 8.00 6.42
C ALA A 11 13.59 6.48 6.22
N PHE A 12 12.50 5.78 6.55
CA PHE A 12 12.39 4.33 6.35
C PHE A 12 12.45 3.93 4.87
N HIS A 13 11.74 4.66 4.00
CA HIS A 13 11.74 4.44 2.56
C HIS A 13 13.13 4.67 1.95
N LYS A 14 13.85 5.71 2.41
CA LYS A 14 15.22 5.99 1.98
C LYS A 14 16.20 4.91 2.45
N ALA A 15 16.00 4.36 3.65
CA ALA A 15 16.80 3.26 4.17
C ALA A 15 16.49 1.92 3.48
N ASN A 16 15.25 1.73 2.99
CA ASN A 16 14.79 0.48 2.40
C ASN A 16 14.06 0.71 1.06
N PRO A 17 14.75 1.17 0.01
CA PRO A 17 14.13 1.40 -1.30
C PRO A 17 13.57 0.10 -1.90
N ARG A 18 14.21 -1.03 -1.60
CA ARG A 18 13.80 -2.38 -2.04
C ARG A 18 12.38 -2.76 -1.63
N VAL A 19 11.88 -2.22 -0.52
CA VAL A 19 10.51 -2.46 -0.05
C VAL A 19 9.50 -1.90 -1.05
N TYR A 20 9.71 -0.67 -1.48
CA TYR A 20 8.85 -0.03 -2.47
C TYR A 20 8.88 -0.79 -3.80
N GLU A 21 10.08 -1.14 -4.26
CA GLU A 21 10.28 -1.89 -5.50
C GLU A 21 9.58 -3.25 -5.45
N ALA A 22 9.69 -3.98 -4.33
CA ALA A 22 9.01 -5.26 -4.14
C ALA A 22 7.49 -5.10 -4.16
N ILE A 23 6.96 -4.04 -3.53
CA ILE A 23 5.51 -3.74 -3.56
C ILE A 23 5.06 -3.49 -5.00
N VAL A 24 5.75 -2.62 -5.74
CA VAL A 24 5.41 -2.29 -7.13
C VAL A 24 5.51 -3.52 -8.03
N ALA A 25 6.58 -4.30 -7.92
CA ALA A 25 6.78 -5.51 -8.71
C ALA A 25 5.69 -6.56 -8.46
N LYS A 26 5.36 -6.85 -7.20
CA LYS A 26 4.28 -7.77 -6.84
C LYS A 26 2.92 -7.25 -7.32
N THR A 27 2.66 -5.95 -7.16
CA THR A 27 1.41 -5.31 -7.62
C THR A 27 1.27 -5.42 -9.13
N ARG A 28 2.30 -5.06 -9.90
CA ARG A 28 2.31 -5.19 -11.37
C ARG A 28 2.11 -6.64 -11.81
N ARG A 29 2.74 -7.60 -11.13
CA ARG A 29 2.57 -9.03 -11.44
C ARG A 29 1.13 -9.49 -11.25
N GLU A 30 0.46 -9.05 -10.20
CA GLU A 30 -0.95 -9.38 -9.96
C GLU A 30 -1.86 -8.70 -10.99
N VAL A 31 -1.63 -7.43 -11.32
CA VAL A 31 -2.39 -6.71 -12.36
C VAL A 31 -2.21 -7.39 -13.73
N ALA A 32 -0.97 -7.75 -14.09
CA ALA A 32 -0.67 -8.49 -15.32
C ALA A 32 -1.34 -9.87 -15.34
N ALA A 33 -1.53 -10.49 -14.18
CA ALA A 33 -2.28 -11.74 -14.02
C ALA A 33 -3.81 -11.55 -13.94
N ASN A 34 -4.34 -10.34 -14.20
CA ASN A 34 -5.75 -9.97 -14.03
C ASN A 34 -6.30 -10.25 -12.61
N ARG A 35 -5.43 -10.15 -11.60
CA ARG A 35 -5.79 -10.29 -10.17
C ARG A 35 -5.87 -8.93 -9.50
N THR A 36 -6.63 -8.87 -8.41
CA THR A 36 -6.73 -7.66 -7.58
C THR A 36 -5.57 -7.64 -6.57
N PRO A 37 -4.58 -6.75 -6.72
CA PRO A 37 -3.50 -6.66 -5.75
C PRO A 37 -4.01 -6.14 -4.40
N GLY A 38 -3.64 -6.82 -3.33
CA GLY A 38 -3.95 -6.42 -1.95
C GLY A 38 -2.72 -5.85 -1.26
N ILE A 39 -2.71 -4.53 -0.99
CA ILE A 39 -1.57 -3.90 -0.29
C ILE A 39 -1.28 -4.57 1.05
N ARG A 40 -2.34 -4.96 1.80
CA ARG A 40 -2.21 -5.65 3.08
C ARG A 40 -1.53 -7.02 2.94
N ARG A 41 -1.88 -7.78 1.90
CA ARG A 41 -1.27 -9.10 1.64
C ARG A 41 0.21 -8.96 1.27
N ILE A 42 0.53 -8.03 0.36
CA ILE A 42 1.92 -7.77 -0.04
C ILE A 42 2.74 -7.29 1.17
N TRP A 43 2.13 -6.48 2.03
CA TRP A 43 2.72 -6.00 3.26
C TRP A 43 2.99 -7.13 4.26
N GLU A 44 2.04 -8.04 4.44
CA GLU A 44 2.18 -9.23 5.29
C GLU A 44 3.28 -10.16 4.77
N GLU A 45 3.38 -10.37 3.45
CA GLU A 45 4.48 -11.14 2.85
C GLU A 45 5.84 -10.52 3.17
N LEU A 46 6.00 -9.20 2.99
CA LEU A 46 7.23 -8.49 3.37
C LEU A 46 7.52 -8.59 4.87
N ARG A 47 6.49 -8.57 5.71
CA ARG A 47 6.66 -8.76 7.15
C ARG A 47 7.14 -10.19 7.47
N GLN A 48 6.67 -11.20 6.74
CA GLN A 48 7.15 -12.58 6.87
C GLN A 48 8.59 -12.76 6.38
N GLU A 49 9.04 -11.95 5.42
CA GLU A 49 10.44 -11.88 4.99
C GLU A 49 11.39 -11.27 6.06
N GLY A 50 10.86 -10.85 7.21
CA GLY A 50 11.64 -10.37 8.36
C GLY A 50 11.85 -8.86 8.39
N PHE A 51 11.17 -8.10 7.53
CA PHE A 51 11.25 -6.64 7.56
C PHE A 51 10.49 -6.08 8.79
N ARG A 52 11.20 -5.29 9.61
CA ARG A 52 10.62 -4.60 10.75
C ARG A 52 9.91 -3.33 10.27
N MET A 53 8.63 -3.47 9.92
CA MET A 53 7.80 -2.39 9.37
C MET A 53 6.61 -2.10 10.29
N ASP A 54 6.27 -0.83 10.48
CA ASP A 54 5.06 -0.45 11.21
C ASP A 54 3.79 -0.68 10.40
N ASP A 55 2.74 -1.13 11.07
CA ASP A 55 1.43 -1.40 10.45
C ASP A 55 0.81 -0.13 9.86
N HIS A 56 1.31 1.06 10.15
CA HIS A 56 0.71 2.32 9.66
C HIS A 56 1.27 2.73 8.28
N PHE A 57 2.40 2.17 7.84
CA PHE A 57 3.07 2.59 6.61
C PHE A 57 2.46 2.01 5.34
N HIS A 58 1.73 0.89 5.41
CA HIS A 58 1.13 0.26 4.23
C HIS A 58 0.17 1.21 3.48
N ALA A 59 -0.58 2.05 4.21
CA ALA A 59 -1.50 3.02 3.61
C ALA A 59 -0.77 4.15 2.87
N TYR A 60 0.37 4.60 3.40
CA TYR A 60 1.24 5.59 2.74
C TYR A 60 1.85 5.00 1.47
N TYR A 61 2.33 3.76 1.53
CA TYR A 61 2.82 3.06 0.36
C TYR A 61 1.74 2.90 -0.71
N ALA A 62 0.51 2.51 -0.36
CA ALA A 62 -0.58 2.39 -1.33
C ALA A 62 -0.86 3.72 -2.04
N ARG A 63 -0.97 4.82 -1.28
CA ARG A 63 -1.19 6.17 -1.83
C ARG A 63 -0.02 6.60 -2.72
N MET A 64 1.21 6.36 -2.30
CA MET A 64 2.41 6.71 -3.06
C MET A 64 2.50 5.92 -4.37
N VAL A 65 2.22 4.61 -4.35
CA VAL A 65 2.19 3.77 -5.55
C VAL A 65 1.10 4.27 -6.51
N MET A 66 -0.12 4.52 -6.03
CA MET A 66 -1.19 5.06 -6.89
C MET A 66 -0.90 6.46 -7.44
N ALA A 67 -0.12 7.28 -6.72
CA ALA A 67 0.23 8.64 -7.13
C ALA A 67 1.40 8.66 -8.12
N ARG A 68 2.38 7.76 -7.97
CA ARG A 68 3.55 7.66 -8.86
C ARG A 68 3.26 6.84 -10.11
N GLU A 69 2.50 5.76 -9.97
CA GLU A 69 2.20 4.82 -11.04
C GLU A 69 0.74 5.01 -11.50
N PRO A 70 0.48 5.76 -12.58
CA PRO A 70 -0.88 5.98 -13.08
C PRO A 70 -1.54 4.67 -13.54
N ASP A 71 -0.75 3.70 -14.00
CA ASP A 71 -1.20 2.35 -14.36
C ASP A 71 -1.74 1.56 -13.16
N LEU A 72 -1.23 1.89 -11.97
CA LEU A 72 -1.65 1.28 -10.71
C LEU A 72 -2.69 2.14 -9.95
N ARG A 73 -3.22 3.19 -10.59
CA ARG A 73 -4.19 4.08 -9.95
C ARG A 73 -5.51 3.34 -9.72
N GLY A 74 -5.86 3.15 -8.45
CA GLY A 74 -7.08 2.43 -8.06
C GLY A 74 -6.98 0.90 -8.08
N VAL A 75 -5.79 0.32 -8.29
CA VAL A 75 -5.62 -1.15 -8.29
C VAL A 75 -5.79 -1.77 -6.92
N PHE A 76 -5.36 -1.06 -5.86
CA PHE A 76 -5.64 -1.51 -4.51
C PHE A 76 -7.10 -1.26 -4.19
N ARG A 77 -7.82 -2.33 -3.90
CA ARG A 77 -9.15 -2.27 -3.29
C ARG A 77 -8.97 -1.83 -1.84
N ILE A 78 -8.65 -0.55 -1.64
CA ILE A 78 -8.85 0.10 -0.36
C ILE A 78 -10.36 -0.01 -0.17
N ARG A 79 -10.79 -0.85 0.77
CA ARG A 79 -12.15 -0.77 1.27
C ARG A 79 -12.27 0.65 1.78
N GLN A 80 -12.78 1.56 0.95
CA GLN A 80 -13.53 2.67 1.48
C GLN A 80 -14.59 1.95 2.30
N THR A 81 -14.54 2.11 3.61
CA THR A 81 -15.71 1.89 4.44
C THR A 81 -16.76 2.90 3.97
N ALA A 82 -17.30 2.70 2.76
CA ALA A 82 -18.67 2.98 2.53
C ALA A 82 -19.35 2.05 3.53
N SER A 83 -19.68 2.58 4.70
CA SER A 83 -20.95 2.23 5.29
C SER A 83 -21.97 2.73 4.28
N PRO A 84 -22.58 1.90 3.42
CA PRO A 84 -23.94 2.21 3.05
C PRO A 84 -24.70 2.10 4.37
N LYS A 85 -24.92 3.23 5.04
CA LYS A 85 -26.11 3.34 5.89
C LYS A 85 -27.29 3.19 4.94
N ARG A 86 -27.61 1.95 4.56
CA ARG A 86 -28.94 1.57 4.12
C ARG A 86 -29.83 1.84 5.33
N ARG A 87 -30.41 3.04 5.38
CA ARG A 87 -31.62 3.26 6.16
C ARG A 87 -32.71 2.46 5.45
N PRO A 88 -33.28 1.42 6.07
CA PRO A 88 -34.54 0.89 5.58
C PRO A 88 -35.62 1.99 5.73
N ASN A 89 -36.50 2.01 4.73
CA ASN A 89 -37.68 2.88 4.61
C ASN A 89 -38.63 2.72 5.80
#